data_AF-A0A950AAM9-F1
#
_entry.id   AF-A0A950AAM9-F1
#
_cell.length_a   1.000
_cell.length_b   1.000
_cell.length_c   1.000
_cell.angle_alpha   90.00
_cell.angle_beta   90.00
_cell.angle_gamma   90.00
#
_symmetry.space_group_name_H-M   'P 1'
#
loop_
_entity.id
_entity.type
_entity.pdbx_description
1 polymer ?
#
loop_
_entity_poly.entity_id
_entity_poly.type
_entity_poly.pdbx_seq_one_letter_code
_entity_poly.pdbx_strand_id
1 'polypeptide(L)'
;MRTRLFAVIISLGSALLSLWACQTSARADSSCDAGYVQQVIRQGFAAIDARRWVQVHDIADQLGAYTGNCMHDFKVQNPTAVYSFYFYAVSLHHMNDDAHAEEAVAAGLRVLDQLKQQGGYDSLYDNVRPLFIDIQSTIAGHYD
;
A
#
# COMPACT_ATOMS: atom_id res chain seq x y z
N MET A 1 49.54 17.39 44.23
CA MET A 1 48.22 17.15 44.85
C MET A 1 47.14 17.71 43.93
N ARG A 2 46.74 16.94 42.91
CA ARG A 2 45.37 16.41 42.67
C ARG A 2 44.21 17.18 43.32
N THR A 3 43.54 18.00 42.51
CA THR A 3 42.14 18.39 42.70
C THR A 3 41.41 18.09 41.39
N ARG A 4 40.58 17.04 41.39
CA ARG A 4 39.68 16.69 40.28
C ARG A 4 38.34 17.39 40.56
N LEU A 5 37.92 18.28 39.66
CA LEU A 5 36.57 18.83 39.65
C LEU A 5 35.79 18.14 38.53
N PHE A 6 34.79 17.36 38.96
CA PHE A 6 33.73 16.84 38.11
C PHE A 6 32.73 17.97 37.81
N ALA A 7 32.42 18.17 36.54
CA ALA A 7 31.22 18.90 36.12
C ALA A 7 30.57 18.12 34.99
N VAL A 8 29.53 17.37 35.36
CA VAL A 8 28.55 16.78 34.44
C VAL A 8 27.52 17.88 34.18
N ILE A 9 27.38 18.31 32.92
CA ILE A 9 26.19 19.03 32.46
C ILE A 9 25.65 18.27 31.25
N ILE A 10 24.54 17.59 31.52
CA ILE A 10 23.63 16.98 30.57
C ILE A 10 22.95 18.14 29.82
N SER A 11 22.95 18.12 28.50
CA SER A 11 22.04 18.94 27.69
C SER A 11 21.20 18.01 26.81
N LEU A 12 20.01 17.71 27.33
CA LEU A 12 18.87 17.26 26.53
C LEU A 12 18.56 18.33 25.47
N GLY A 13 18.42 17.89 24.22
CA GLY A 13 17.99 18.72 23.10
C GLY A 13 17.23 17.90 22.06
N SER A 14 16.34 17.02 22.51
CA SER A 14 15.26 16.51 21.66
C SER A 14 14.27 17.64 21.43
N ALA A 15 13.86 17.85 20.18
CA ALA A 15 12.47 18.03 19.75
C ALA A 15 12.31 19.01 18.57
N LEU A 16 11.49 18.56 17.60
CA LEU A 16 10.60 19.38 16.77
C LEU A 16 11.22 20.11 15.56
N LEU A 17 11.54 19.34 14.52
CA LEU A 17 11.22 19.75 13.15
C LEU A 17 10.51 18.61 12.40
N SER A 18 9.45 18.09 13.00
CA SER A 18 8.38 17.39 12.30
C SER A 18 7.49 18.45 11.64
N LEU A 19 8.03 19.15 10.64
CA LEU A 19 7.24 20.01 9.78
C LEU A 19 6.36 19.11 8.93
N TRP A 20 5.11 19.03 9.39
CA TRP A 20 3.90 18.77 8.63
C TRP A 20 4.14 18.62 7.13
N ALA A 21 4.30 17.38 6.68
CA ALA A 21 3.91 17.03 5.32
C ALA A 21 2.40 17.24 5.28
N CYS A 22 1.99 18.42 4.82
CA CYS A 22 0.63 18.71 4.43
C CYS A 22 0.16 17.51 3.59
N GLN A 23 -0.84 16.78 4.08
CA GLN A 23 -1.50 15.74 3.31
C GLN A 23 -2.26 16.46 2.20
N THR A 24 -1.56 16.84 1.13
CA THR A 24 -2.20 17.19 -0.12
C THR A 24 -2.91 15.92 -0.55
N SER A 25 -4.24 15.92 -0.48
CA SER A 25 -5.09 14.97 -1.21
C SER A 25 -4.56 14.97 -2.62
N ALA A 26 -3.84 13.91 -2.97
CA ALA A 26 -3.09 13.92 -4.20
C ALA A 26 -4.11 13.88 -5.34
N ARG A 27 -4.15 15.01 -6.06
CA ARG A 27 -4.98 15.18 -7.25
C ARG A 27 -4.65 14.04 -8.20
N ALA A 28 -5.67 13.52 -8.89
CA ALA A 28 -5.48 12.65 -10.03
C ALA A 28 -4.64 13.39 -11.08
N ASP A 29 -3.33 13.15 -11.06
CA ASP A 29 -2.40 13.67 -12.04
C ASP A 29 -2.53 12.80 -13.29
N SER A 30 -2.92 13.41 -14.41
CA SER A 30 -3.05 12.74 -15.71
C SER A 30 -1.69 12.39 -16.32
N SER A 31 -0.58 12.70 -15.65
CA SER A 31 0.78 12.41 -16.08
C SER A 31 1.14 10.92 -16.04
N CYS A 32 0.32 10.08 -15.38
CA CYS A 32 0.65 8.67 -15.14
C CYS A 32 2.05 8.49 -14.53
N ASP A 33 2.44 9.39 -13.64
CA ASP A 33 3.69 9.33 -12.90
C ASP A 33 3.79 8.04 -12.04
N ALA A 34 4.71 7.17 -12.41
CA ALA A 34 5.02 5.94 -11.68
C ALA A 34 5.57 6.22 -10.27
N GLY A 35 6.34 7.30 -10.08
CA GLY A 35 6.92 7.68 -8.80
C GLY A 35 5.85 8.04 -7.77
N TYR A 36 4.84 8.78 -8.22
CA TYR A 36 3.65 9.08 -7.43
C TYR A 36 2.89 7.81 -7.02
N VAL A 37 2.59 6.91 -7.96
CA VAL A 37 1.92 5.63 -7.65
C VAL A 37 2.70 4.83 -6.61
N GLN A 38 4.02 4.73 -6.77
CA GLN A 38 4.88 4.03 -5.83
C GLN A 38 4.84 4.67 -4.43
N GLN A 39 4.70 6.00 -4.34
CA GLN A 39 4.49 6.68 -3.06
C GLN A 39 3.15 6.31 -2.42
N VAL A 40 2.06 6.29 -3.20
CA VAL A 40 0.73 5.90 -2.70
C VAL A 40 0.72 4.44 -2.24
N ILE A 41 1.37 3.52 -2.98
CA ILE A 41 1.52 2.12 -2.57
C ILE A 41 2.26 2.01 -1.22
N ARG A 42 3.35 2.74 -1.03
CA ARG A 42 4.07 2.78 0.26
C ARG A 42 3.19 3.30 1.40
N GLN A 43 2.34 4.30 1.13
CA GLN A 43 1.38 4.79 2.12
C GLN A 43 0.34 3.71 2.47
N GLY A 44 -0.10 2.91 1.50
CA GLY A 44 -1.01 1.78 1.71
C GLY A 44 -0.44 0.76 2.68
N PHE A 45 0.79 0.30 2.44
CA PHE A 45 1.47 -0.61 3.37
C PHE A 45 1.67 0.01 4.77
N ALA A 46 2.08 1.28 4.85
CA ALA A 46 2.21 1.96 6.14
C ALA A 46 0.86 2.11 6.88
N ALA A 47 -0.26 2.19 6.16
CA ALA A 47 -1.60 2.21 6.74
C ALA A 47 -2.04 0.82 7.22
N ILE A 48 -1.67 -0.25 6.50
CA ILE A 48 -1.86 -1.65 6.93
C ILE A 48 -1.11 -1.90 8.25
N ASP A 49 0.18 -1.55 8.32
CA ASP A 49 1.00 -1.73 9.53
C ASP A 49 0.39 -0.98 10.74
N ALA A 50 -0.21 0.18 10.48
CA ALA A 50 -0.87 1.00 11.49
C ALA A 50 -2.33 0.59 11.76
N ARG A 51 -2.84 -0.46 11.11
CA ARG A 51 -4.23 -0.96 11.21
C ARG A 51 -5.29 0.11 10.92
N ARG A 52 -5.02 1.01 9.97
CA ARG A 52 -5.93 2.11 9.58
C ARG A 52 -6.75 1.70 8.35
N TRP A 53 -7.70 0.78 8.54
CA TRP A 53 -8.41 0.10 7.44
C TRP A 53 -9.21 1.03 6.52
N VAL A 54 -9.87 2.04 7.08
CA VAL A 54 -10.56 3.07 6.28
C VAL A 54 -9.56 3.80 5.36
N GLN A 55 -8.35 4.13 5.87
CA GLN A 55 -7.33 4.75 5.04
C GLN A 55 -6.78 3.78 3.97
N VAL A 56 -6.66 2.49 4.28
CA VAL A 56 -6.27 1.48 3.28
C VAL A 56 -7.32 1.41 2.16
N HIS A 57 -8.61 1.50 2.51
CA HIS A 57 -9.72 1.57 1.56
C HIS A 57 -9.63 2.83 0.67
N ASP A 58 -9.46 4.01 1.27
CA ASP A 58 -9.30 5.27 0.52
C ASP A 58 -8.11 5.22 -0.46
N ILE A 59 -7.01 4.55 -0.06
CA ILE A 59 -5.84 4.33 -0.92
C ILE A 59 -6.18 3.36 -2.06
N ALA A 60 -6.96 2.32 -1.80
CA ALA A 60 -7.45 1.41 -2.84
C ALA A 60 -8.30 2.14 -3.88
N ASP A 61 -9.24 3.00 -3.45
CA ASP A 61 -10.04 3.87 -4.30
C ASP A 61 -9.16 4.80 -5.14
N GLN A 62 -8.17 5.44 -4.51
CA GLN A 62 -7.25 6.36 -5.18
C GLN A 62 -6.46 5.66 -6.29
N LEU A 63 -5.92 4.46 -6.03
CA LEU A 63 -5.23 3.66 -7.03
C LEU A 63 -6.19 3.14 -8.12
N GLY A 64 -7.42 2.77 -7.76
CA GLY A 64 -8.45 2.35 -8.71
C GLY A 64 -8.81 3.48 -9.69
N ALA A 65 -9.04 4.69 -9.18
CA ALA A 65 -9.25 5.87 -10.00
C ALA A 65 -8.05 6.19 -10.89
N TYR A 66 -6.83 6.06 -10.36
CA TYR A 66 -5.59 6.29 -11.13
C TYR A 66 -5.43 5.28 -12.28
N THR A 67 -5.79 4.02 -12.05
CA THR A 67 -5.84 2.98 -13.08
C THR A 67 -6.74 3.38 -14.24
N GLY A 68 -7.93 3.92 -13.95
CA GLY A 68 -8.86 4.42 -14.97
C GLY A 68 -8.31 5.62 -15.77
N ASN A 69 -7.52 6.48 -15.14
CA ASN A 69 -6.91 7.64 -15.80
C ASN A 69 -5.69 7.27 -16.66
N CYS A 70 -5.07 6.11 -16.41
CA CYS A 70 -3.83 5.68 -17.05
C CYS A 70 -3.98 4.55 -18.08
N MET A 71 -5.16 4.40 -18.68
CA MET A 71 -5.48 3.31 -19.63
C MET A 71 -4.56 3.22 -20.86
N HIS A 72 -3.76 4.25 -21.14
CA HIS A 72 -2.80 4.27 -22.25
C HIS A 72 -1.35 4.03 -21.83
N ASP A 73 -1.05 4.01 -20.52
CA ASP A 73 0.27 3.67 -19.97
C ASP A 73 0.18 2.36 -19.17
N PHE A 74 0.21 1.24 -19.88
CA PHE A 74 0.10 -0.10 -19.29
C PHE A 74 1.17 -0.40 -18.24
N LYS A 75 2.35 0.22 -18.33
CA LYS A 75 3.44 -0.01 -17.35
C LYS A 75 3.10 0.56 -15.98
N VAL A 76 2.25 1.58 -15.93
CA VAL A 76 1.77 2.20 -14.70
C VAL A 76 0.41 1.64 -14.32
N GLN A 77 -0.52 1.56 -15.28
CA GLN A 77 -1.87 1.05 -15.07
C GLN A 77 -1.89 -0.34 -14.45
N ASN A 78 -1.14 -1.29 -15.01
CA ASN A 78 -1.27 -2.70 -14.63
C ASN A 78 -0.79 -2.96 -13.19
N PRO A 79 0.41 -2.50 -12.76
CA PRO A 79 0.79 -2.61 -11.36
C PRO A 79 -0.16 -1.87 -10.42
N THR A 80 -0.63 -0.68 -10.81
CA THR A 80 -1.57 0.11 -10.00
C THR A 80 -2.87 -0.66 -9.74
N ALA A 81 -3.44 -1.28 -10.77
CA ALA A 81 -4.65 -2.08 -10.66
C ALA A 81 -4.48 -3.25 -9.68
N VAL A 82 -3.37 -3.98 -9.80
CA VAL A 82 -3.06 -5.12 -8.93
C VAL A 82 -2.98 -4.69 -7.45
N TYR A 83 -2.29 -3.58 -7.15
CA TYR A 83 -2.21 -3.08 -5.77
C TYR A 83 -3.53 -2.51 -5.25
N SER A 84 -4.36 -1.91 -6.12
CA SER A 84 -5.71 -1.47 -5.75
C SER A 84 -6.56 -2.66 -5.26
N PHE A 85 -6.59 -3.78 -6.02
CA PHE A 85 -7.30 -4.99 -5.59
C PHE A 85 -6.76 -5.56 -4.28
N TYR A 86 -5.44 -5.58 -4.09
CA TYR A 86 -4.85 -6.06 -2.84
C TYR A 86 -5.28 -5.21 -1.63
N PHE A 87 -5.23 -3.88 -1.74
CA PHE A 87 -5.65 -3.01 -0.65
C PHE A 87 -7.16 -3.03 -0.41
N TYR A 88 -7.99 -3.21 -1.45
CA TYR A 88 -9.41 -3.51 -1.25
C TYR A 88 -9.61 -4.79 -0.45
N ALA A 89 -8.98 -5.90 -0.85
CA ALA A 89 -9.11 -7.17 -0.15
C ALA A 89 -8.77 -7.05 1.35
N VAL A 90 -7.62 -6.43 1.67
CA VAL A 90 -7.18 -6.25 3.06
C VAL A 90 -8.14 -5.34 3.84
N SER A 91 -8.54 -4.20 3.27
CA SER A 91 -9.42 -3.25 3.96
C SER A 91 -10.82 -3.83 4.20
N LEU A 92 -11.41 -4.45 3.19
CA LEU A 92 -12.75 -5.05 3.26
C LEU A 92 -12.80 -6.18 4.28
N HIS A 93 -11.82 -7.08 4.26
CA HIS A 93 -11.70 -8.16 5.25
C HIS A 93 -11.69 -7.59 6.68
N HIS A 94 -10.80 -6.63 6.96
CA HIS A 94 -10.71 -6.04 8.30
C HIS A 94 -11.89 -5.12 8.67
N MET A 95 -12.75 -4.79 7.70
CA MET A 95 -14.03 -4.11 7.90
C MET A 95 -15.21 -5.10 8.01
N ASN A 96 -14.94 -6.41 8.05
CA ASN A 96 -15.90 -7.51 8.13
C ASN A 96 -16.78 -7.68 6.87
N ASP A 97 -16.23 -7.33 5.71
CA ASP A 97 -16.87 -7.57 4.41
C ASP A 97 -16.09 -8.63 3.62
N ASP A 98 -16.05 -9.84 4.17
CA ASP A 98 -15.26 -10.95 3.64
C ASP A 98 -15.70 -11.38 2.24
N ALA A 99 -17.00 -11.28 1.93
CA ALA A 99 -17.51 -11.62 0.60
C ALA A 99 -16.88 -10.74 -0.48
N HIS A 100 -16.89 -9.41 -0.30
CA HIS A 100 -16.24 -8.51 -1.27
C HIS A 100 -14.71 -8.58 -1.18
N ALA A 101 -14.15 -8.91 -0.02
CA ALA A 101 -12.72 -9.16 0.10
C ALA A 101 -12.28 -10.37 -0.76
N GLU A 102 -13.02 -11.47 -0.75
CA GLU A 102 -12.78 -12.65 -1.60
C GLU A 102 -12.89 -12.30 -3.09
N GLU A 103 -13.90 -11.51 -3.47
CA GLU A 103 -14.05 -11.03 -4.84
C GLU A 103 -12.84 -10.20 -5.29
N ALA A 104 -12.36 -9.29 -4.44
CA ALA A 104 -11.18 -8.48 -4.71
C ALA A 104 -9.90 -9.34 -4.83
N VAL A 105 -9.73 -10.35 -3.97
CA VAL A 105 -8.65 -11.34 -4.08
C VAL A 105 -8.71 -12.08 -5.42
N ALA A 106 -9.88 -12.62 -5.76
CA ALA A 106 -10.05 -13.40 -6.99
C ALA A 106 -9.82 -12.55 -8.25
N ALA A 107 -10.31 -11.30 -8.25
CA ALA A 107 -10.07 -10.35 -9.33
C ALA A 107 -8.58 -9.99 -9.45
N GLY A 108 -7.92 -9.67 -8.34
CA GLY A 108 -6.50 -9.34 -8.30
C GLY A 108 -5.60 -10.47 -8.78
N LEU A 109 -5.83 -11.69 -8.29
CA LEU A 109 -5.09 -12.88 -8.74
C LEU A 109 -5.29 -13.15 -10.24
N ARG A 110 -6.53 -13.04 -10.74
CA ARG A 110 -6.81 -13.21 -12.17
C ARG A 110 -6.05 -12.21 -13.04
N VAL A 111 -6.05 -10.94 -12.65
CA VAL A 111 -5.29 -9.90 -13.37
C VAL A 111 -3.79 -10.21 -13.31
N LEU A 112 -3.28 -10.59 -12.14
CA LEU A 112 -1.86 -10.90 -11.96
C LEU A 112 -1.41 -12.12 -12.79
N ASP A 113 -2.20 -13.17 -12.85
CA ASP A 113 -1.96 -14.35 -13.70
C ASP A 113 -2.00 -13.98 -15.20
N GLN A 114 -2.95 -13.14 -15.63
CA GLN A 114 -3.02 -12.66 -17.01
C GLN A 114 -1.78 -11.83 -17.38
N LEU A 115 -1.32 -10.94 -16.50
CA LEU A 115 -0.12 -10.14 -16.71
C LEU A 115 1.14 -11.01 -16.80
N LYS A 116 1.23 -12.07 -15.98
CA LYS A 116 2.32 -13.05 -16.10
C LYS A 116 2.33 -13.72 -17.47
N GLN A 117 1.17 -14.14 -17.97
CA GLN A 117 1.05 -14.82 -19.27
C GLN A 117 1.42 -13.91 -20.45
N GLN A 118 1.23 -12.60 -20.33
CA GLN A 118 1.62 -11.61 -21.36
C GLN A 118 3.14 -11.44 -21.47
N GLY A 119 3.91 -11.87 -20.46
CA GLY A 119 5.35 -11.66 -20.36
C GLY A 119 5.70 -10.24 -19.90
N GLY A 120 6.78 -10.11 -19.12
CA GLY A 120 7.28 -8.80 -18.66
C GLY A 120 6.78 -8.34 -17.29
N TYR A 121 5.96 -9.14 -16.61
CA TYR A 121 5.47 -8.87 -15.24
C TYR A 121 5.88 -9.94 -14.22
N ASP A 122 6.89 -10.78 -14.51
CA ASP A 122 7.33 -11.85 -13.59
C ASP A 122 7.69 -11.32 -12.21
N SER A 123 8.42 -10.20 -12.15
CA SER A 123 8.78 -9.58 -10.88
C SER A 123 7.55 -9.05 -10.11
N LEU A 124 6.54 -8.50 -10.79
CA LEU A 124 5.30 -8.10 -10.13
C LEU A 124 4.57 -9.32 -9.58
N TYR A 125 4.49 -10.39 -10.38
CA TYR A 125 3.88 -11.65 -10.01
C TYR A 125 4.50 -12.25 -8.75
N ASP A 126 5.82 -12.44 -8.77
CA ASP A 126 6.56 -13.11 -7.71
C ASP A 126 6.50 -12.32 -6.39
N ASN A 127 6.44 -10.99 -6.47
CA ASN A 127 6.36 -10.12 -5.29
C ASN A 127 4.93 -9.99 -4.72
N VAL A 128 3.91 -9.93 -5.58
CA VAL A 128 2.55 -9.58 -5.14
C VAL A 128 1.67 -10.81 -4.94
N ARG A 129 1.89 -11.90 -5.67
CA ARG A 129 1.08 -13.12 -5.50
C ARG A 129 1.12 -13.66 -4.06
N PRO A 130 2.26 -13.72 -3.35
CA PRO A 130 2.27 -14.17 -1.96
C PRO A 130 1.36 -13.34 -1.05
N LEU A 131 1.22 -12.03 -1.32
CA LEU A 131 0.36 -11.14 -0.54
C LEU A 131 -1.12 -11.50 -0.69
N PHE A 132 -1.56 -11.84 -1.91
CA PHE A 132 -2.93 -12.30 -2.17
C PHE A 132 -3.22 -13.65 -1.52
N ILE A 133 -2.25 -14.58 -1.55
CA ILE A 133 -2.41 -15.90 -0.91
C ILE A 133 -2.50 -15.76 0.61
N ASP A 134 -1.70 -14.88 1.20
CA ASP A 134 -1.71 -14.60 2.64
C ASP A 134 -3.09 -14.07 3.11
N ILE A 135 -3.61 -13.02 2.46
CA ILE A 135 -4.93 -12.47 2.81
C ILE A 135 -6.05 -13.49 2.53
N GLN A 136 -5.97 -14.26 1.43
CA GLN A 136 -6.95 -15.32 1.15
C GLN A 136 -7.00 -16.36 2.26
N SER A 137 -5.83 -16.79 2.77
CA SER A 137 -5.77 -17.76 3.86
C SER A 137 -6.35 -17.21 5.18
N THR A 138 -6.17 -15.90 5.41
CA THR A 138 -6.74 -15.22 6.58
C THR A 138 -8.26 -15.16 6.48
N ILE A 139 -8.81 -14.76 5.33
CA ILE A 139 -10.27 -14.71 5.11
C ILE A 139 -10.91 -16.09 5.27
N ALA A 140 -10.35 -17.12 4.63
CA ALA A 140 -10.89 -18.48 4.71
C ALA A 140 -10.87 -19.06 6.14
N GLY A 141 -9.87 -18.68 6.95
CA GLY A 141 -9.75 -19.13 8.35
C GLY A 141 -10.78 -18.54 9.31
N HIS A 142 -11.63 -17.60 8.89
CA HIS A 142 -12.72 -17.07 9.70
C HIS A 142 -14.00 -17.94 9.68
N TYR A 143 -14.04 -19.00 8.86
CA TYR A 143 -15.19 -19.90 8.72
C TYR A 143 -15.07 -21.24 9.47
N ASP A 144 -14.00 -21.45 10.25
CA ASP A 144 -13.79 -22.62 11.13
C ASP A 144 -14.28 -22.38 12.57
#